data_AF-A0A7Y3H3D1-F1
#
_entry.id   AF-A0A7Y3H3D1-F1
#
_cell.length_a   1.000
_cell.length_b   1.000
_cell.length_c   1.000
_cell.angle_alpha   90.00
_cell.angle_beta   90.00
_cell.angle_gamma   90.00
#
_symmetry.space_group_name_H-M   'P 1'
#
loop_
_entity.id
_entity.type
_entity.pdbx_description
1 polymer ?
#
loop_
_entity_poly.entity_id
_entity_poly.type
_entity_poly.pdbx_seq_one_letter_code
_entity_poly.pdbx_strand_id
1 'polypeptide(L)'
;MEFNLGNLDLSIIVIYLIGVILLGFYFSSKHEDAEDYFLAGRNLTWPIIGFSLFASNMSSNSLVGLAGAGYADGFSVYSYEWMAVFVLILFAVFFLPFYLKNKIFTIPEYLEKRYSYTVRAYASSIAIILNILVD
;
A
#
# COMPACT_ATOMS: atom_id res chain seq x y z
N MET A 1 10.27 29.79 12.57
CA MET A 1 11.22 28.67 12.55
C MET A 1 12.03 28.80 11.28
N GLU A 2 13.27 29.27 11.38
CA GLU A 2 14.21 29.22 10.25
C GLU A 2 14.76 27.80 10.18
N PHE A 3 14.29 27.01 9.21
CA PHE A 3 14.86 25.70 8.91
C PHE A 3 16.21 25.92 8.23
N ASN A 4 17.28 26.02 9.02
CA ASN A 4 18.64 25.89 8.49
C ASN A 4 18.88 24.40 8.23
N LEU A 5 18.61 23.93 7.01
CA LEU A 5 19.05 22.61 6.59
C LEU A 5 20.58 22.64 6.54
N GLY A 6 21.22 21.88 7.42
CA GLY A 6 22.66 21.74 7.39
C GLY A 6 23.09 21.04 6.10
N ASN A 7 24.33 21.30 5.66
CA ASN A 7 24.90 20.57 4.51
C ASN A 7 24.87 19.03 4.72
N LEU A 8 24.83 18.58 5.98
CA LEU A 8 24.64 17.16 6.34
C LEU A 8 23.23 16.66 6.01
N ASP A 9 22.18 17.40 6.34
CA ASP A 9 20.78 17.00 6.07
C ASP A 9 20.54 16.89 4.56
N LEU A 10 21.05 17.87 3.81
CA LEU A 10 20.94 17.89 2.35
C LEU A 10 21.71 16.71 1.73
N SER A 11 22.90 16.40 2.25
CA SER A 11 23.67 15.24 1.80
C SER A 11 22.94 13.91 2.04
N ILE A 12 22.29 13.75 3.20
CA ILE A 12 21.50 12.55 3.53
C ILE A 12 20.32 12.39 2.57
N ILE A 13 19.59 13.48 2.28
CA ILE A 13 18.46 13.46 1.34
C ILE A 13 18.93 13.06 -0.06
N VAL A 14 20.02 13.64 -0.54
CA VAL A 14 20.57 13.34 -1.88
C VAL A 14 21.03 11.89 -1.98
N ILE A 15 21.74 11.37 -0.98
CA ILE A 15 22.19 9.97 -0.93
C ILE A 15 20.98 9.02 -0.92
N TYR A 16 19.96 9.33 -0.13
CA TYR A 16 18.73 8.55 -0.07
C TYR A 16 18.02 8.50 -1.43
N LEU A 17 17.82 9.65 -2.08
CA LEU A 17 17.20 9.73 -3.40
C LEU A 17 17.97 8.94 -4.47
N ILE A 18 19.30 9.10 -4.50
CA ILE A 18 20.16 8.36 -5.42
C ILE A 18 20.06 6.85 -5.14
N GLY A 19 20.10 6.45 -3.87
CA GLY A 19 19.97 5.05 -3.46
C GLY A 19 18.66 4.42 -3.92
N VAL A 20 17.53 5.12 -3.75
CA VAL A 20 16.20 4.66 -4.20
C VAL A 20 16.15 4.54 -5.72
N ILE A 21 16.68 5.52 -6.45
CA ILE A 21 16.73 5.49 -7.93
C ILE A 21 17.58 4.32 -8.41
N LEU A 22 18.77 4.12 -7.85
CA LEU A 22 19.67 3.01 -8.22
C LEU A 22 19.04 1.64 -7.93
N LEU A 23 18.38 1.48 -6.77
CA LEU A 23 17.62 0.28 -6.47
C LEU A 23 16.49 0.07 -7.48
N GLY A 24 15.74 1.13 -7.82
CA GLY A 24 14.70 1.09 -8.84
C GLY A 24 15.23 0.59 -10.18
N PHE A 25 16.35 1.14 -10.67
CA PHE A 25 16.99 0.68 -11.91
C PHE A 25 17.48 -0.77 -11.82
N TYR A 26 18.08 -1.17 -10.70
CA TYR A 26 18.59 -2.53 -10.49
C TYR A 26 17.47 -3.57 -10.51
N PHE A 27 16.33 -3.29 -9.87
CA PHE A 27 15.15 -4.17 -9.88
C PHE A 27 14.38 -4.09 -11.20
N SER A 28 14.36 -2.93 -11.86
CA SER A 28 13.71 -2.77 -13.18
C SER A 28 14.37 -3.61 -14.28
N SER A 29 15.67 -3.89 -14.18
CA SER A 29 16.41 -4.62 -15.22
C SER A 29 16.19 -6.15 -15.20
N LYS A 30 15.38 -6.68 -14.28
CA LYS A 30 15.25 -8.14 -14.04
C LYS A 30 13.90 -8.77 -14.43
N HIS A 31 12.96 -8.03 -15.01
CA HIS A 31 11.59 -8.51 -15.19
C HIS A 31 11.19 -8.45 -16.67
N GLU A 32 11.12 -9.60 -17.33
CA GLU A 32 10.74 -9.74 -18.75
C GLU A 32 9.23 -10.02 -18.94
N ASP A 33 8.48 -10.37 -17.87
CA ASP A 33 7.06 -10.73 -17.95
C ASP A 33 6.18 -9.97 -16.95
N ALA A 34 5.00 -9.52 -17.40
CA ALA A 34 4.04 -8.78 -16.57
C ALA A 34 3.56 -9.63 -15.37
N GLU A 35 3.46 -10.94 -15.54
CA GLU A 35 3.08 -11.86 -14.46
C GLU A 35 4.17 -11.92 -13.37
N ASP A 36 5.45 -11.88 -13.72
CA ASP A 36 6.55 -11.86 -12.75
C ASP A 36 6.66 -10.52 -12.02
N TYR A 37 6.35 -9.41 -12.70
CA TYR A 37 6.30 -8.08 -12.08
C TYR A 37 5.13 -7.93 -11.10
N PHE A 38 3.97 -8.52 -11.39
CA PHE A 38 2.77 -8.41 -10.54
C PHE A 38 2.65 -9.52 -9.47
N LEU A 39 3.18 -10.72 -9.72
CA LEU A 39 3.07 -11.86 -8.79
C LEU A 39 4.37 -12.23 -8.07
N ALA A 40 5.49 -11.55 -8.35
CA ALA A 40 6.80 -11.86 -7.79
C ALA A 40 7.08 -13.39 -7.79
N GLY A 41 6.81 -14.02 -8.93
CA GLY A 41 7.03 -15.45 -9.15
C GLY A 41 6.28 -16.41 -8.22
N ARG A 42 5.23 -15.97 -7.50
CA ARG A 42 4.46 -16.78 -6.52
C ARG A 42 5.31 -17.33 -5.36
N ASN A 43 6.55 -16.85 -5.19
CA ASN A 43 7.52 -17.30 -4.18
C ASN A 43 7.69 -16.30 -3.04
N LEU A 44 6.74 -15.37 -2.87
CA LEU A 44 6.76 -14.45 -1.74
C LEU A 44 6.49 -15.21 -0.43
N THR A 45 7.49 -15.25 0.44
CA THR A 45 7.38 -15.82 1.79
C THR A 45 6.39 -15.00 2.62
N TRP A 46 5.61 -15.67 3.49
CA TRP A 46 4.59 -15.03 4.33
C TRP A 46 5.03 -13.75 5.09
N PRO A 47 6.25 -13.60 5.64
CA PRO A 47 6.63 -12.37 6.32
C PRO A 47 6.86 -11.21 5.35
N ILE A 48 7.34 -11.48 4.12
CA ILE A 48 7.58 -10.45 3.10
C ILE A 48 6.23 -9.84 2.67
N ILE A 49 5.21 -10.67 2.50
CA ILE A 49 3.84 -10.23 2.19
C ILE A 49 3.30 -9.34 3.31
N GLY A 50 3.49 -9.74 4.58
CA GLY A 50 3.05 -8.96 5.72
C GLY A 50 3.73 -7.58 5.80
N PHE A 51 5.06 -7.53 5.65
CA PHE A 51 5.79 -6.27 5.65
C PHE A 51 5.43 -5.38 4.46
N SER A 52 5.22 -5.95 3.28
CA SER A 52 4.78 -5.18 2.11
C SER A 52 3.38 -4.59 2.31
N LEU A 53 2.43 -5.37 2.83
CA LEU A 53 1.08 -4.89 3.11
C LEU A 53 1.10 -3.76 4.16
N PHE A 54 1.92 -3.89 5.19
CA PHE A 54 2.10 -2.85 6.19
C PHE A 54 2.73 -1.58 5.59
N ALA A 55 3.80 -1.73 4.79
CA ALA A 55 4.45 -0.62 4.11
C ALA A 55 3.51 0.10 3.13
N SER A 56 2.65 -0.64 2.41
CA SER A 56 1.65 -0.05 1.51
C SER A 56 0.52 0.69 2.23
N ASN A 57 0.27 0.41 3.51
CA ASN A 57 -0.75 1.11 4.27
C ASN A 57 -0.25 2.41 4.91
N MET A 58 1.06 2.54 5.16
CA MET A 58 1.64 3.74 5.75
C MET A 58 2.02 4.77 4.67
N SER A 59 1.33 5.92 4.66
CA SER A 59 1.70 7.09 3.86
C SER A 59 2.21 8.23 4.75
N SER A 60 2.94 9.18 4.15
CA SER A 60 3.41 10.39 4.84
C SER A 60 2.25 11.20 5.44
N ASN A 61 1.10 11.20 4.78
CA ASN A 61 -0.11 11.87 5.25
C ASN A 61 -0.66 11.19 6.51
N SER A 62 -0.69 9.85 6.54
CA SER A 62 -1.09 9.09 7.73
C SER A 62 -0.17 9.33 8.92
N LEU A 63 1.14 9.47 8.73
CA LEU A 63 2.08 9.75 9.81
C LEU A 63 1.82 11.10 10.49
N VAL A 64 1.66 12.17 9.71
CA VAL A 64 1.38 13.51 10.24
C VAL A 64 -0.04 13.59 10.80
N GLY A 65 -1.01 12.96 10.13
CA GLY A 65 -2.41 12.91 10.55
C GLY A 65 -2.61 12.17 11.88
N LEU A 66 -2.01 10.99 12.04
CA LEU A 66 -2.08 10.22 13.28
C LEU A 66 -1.34 10.91 14.43
N ALA A 67 -0.20 11.56 14.16
CA ALA A 67 0.51 12.35 15.18
C ALA A 67 -0.31 13.57 15.62
N GLY A 68 -0.96 14.26 14.68
CA GLY A 68 -1.85 15.38 14.97
C GLY A 68 -3.10 14.97 15.74
N ALA A 69 -3.73 13.87 15.34
CA ALA A 69 -4.86 13.28 16.04
C ALA A 69 -4.46 12.80 17.44
N GLY A 70 -3.28 12.18 17.60
CA GLY A 70 -2.75 11.77 18.90
C GLY A 70 -2.48 12.95 19.84
N TYR A 71 -2.13 14.12 19.30
CA TYR A 71 -2.02 15.36 20.09
C TYR A 71 -3.38 15.91 20.54
N ALA A 72 -4.42 15.79 19.70
CA ALA A 72 -5.76 16.30 19.99
C ALA A 72 -6.60 15.34 20.88
N ASP A 73 -6.67 14.07 20.50
CA ASP A 73 -7.56 13.05 21.09
C ASP A 73 -6.81 12.05 22.01
N GLY A 74 -5.49 12.17 22.12
CA GLY A 74 -4.65 11.34 22.98
C GLY A 74 -4.51 9.89 22.48
N PHE A 75 -4.34 8.96 23.44
CA PHE A 75 -4.11 7.53 23.14
C PHE A 75 -5.29 6.84 22.45
N SER A 76 -6.49 7.45 22.48
CA SER A 76 -7.71 6.88 21.90
C SER A 76 -7.61 6.63 20.40
N VAL A 77 -6.78 7.41 19.68
CA VAL A 77 -6.56 7.27 18.23
C VAL A 77 -5.96 5.89 17.88
N TYR A 78 -5.14 5.31 18.77
CA TYR A 78 -4.59 3.97 18.56
C TYR A 78 -5.65 2.86 18.54
N SER A 79 -6.84 3.10 19.09
CA SER A 79 -7.95 2.15 19.00
C SER A 79 -8.36 1.88 17.55
N TYR A 80 -8.15 2.84 16.64
CA TYR A 80 -8.41 2.67 15.21
C TYR A 80 -7.48 1.60 14.61
N GLU A 81 -6.18 1.72 14.87
CA GLU A 81 -5.15 0.77 14.41
C GLU A 81 -5.37 -0.63 14.99
N TRP A 82 -5.72 -0.72 16.28
CA TRP A 82 -5.99 -2.01 16.93
C TRP A 82 -7.21 -2.72 16.33
N MET A 83 -8.25 -1.96 15.99
CA MET A 83 -9.43 -2.51 15.32
C MET A 83 -9.10 -2.97 13.89
N ALA A 84 -8.26 -2.22 13.17
CA ALA A 84 -7.81 -2.59 11.83
C ALA A 84 -7.10 -3.95 11.81
N VAL A 85 -6.24 -4.23 12.80
CA VAL A 85 -5.57 -5.55 12.93
C VAL A 85 -6.60 -6.67 13.06
N PHE A 86 -7.61 -6.50 13.90
CA PHE A 86 -8.66 -7.52 14.09
C PHE A 86 -9.45 -7.78 12.81
N VAL A 87 -9.85 -6.70 12.11
CA VAL A 87 -10.54 -6.79 10.81
C VAL A 87 -9.67 -7.49 9.77
N LEU A 88 -8.36 -7.21 9.75
CA LEU A 88 -7.42 -7.80 8.81
C LEU A 88 -7.23 -9.31 9.06
N ILE A 89 -7.19 -9.75 10.32
CA ILE A 89 -7.17 -11.18 10.67
C ILE A 89 -8.44 -11.86 10.17
N LEU A 90 -9.61 -11.27 10.41
CA LEU A 90 -10.89 -11.81 9.94
C LEU A 90 -10.93 -11.88 8.41
N PHE A 91 -10.44 -10.84 7.72
CA PHE A 91 -10.31 -10.83 6.28
C PHE A 91 -9.39 -11.95 5.77
N ALA A 92 -8.22 -12.12 6.38
CA ALA A 92 -7.25 -13.14 6.00
C ALA A 92 -7.78 -14.57 6.17
N VAL A 93 -8.63 -14.82 7.18
CA VAL A 93 -9.18 -16.17 7.42
C VAL A 93 -10.39 -16.46 6.52
N PHE A 94 -11.31 -15.52 6.35
CA PHE A 94 -12.58 -15.78 5.67
C PHE A 94 -12.60 -15.37 4.20
N PHE A 95 -12.04 -14.22 3.86
CA PHE A 95 -12.16 -13.62 2.53
C PHE A 95 -10.98 -13.98 1.61
N LEU A 96 -9.76 -13.97 2.15
CA LEU A 96 -8.55 -14.32 1.39
C LEU A 96 -8.63 -15.70 0.70
N PRO A 97 -9.03 -16.81 1.36
CA PRO A 97 -9.10 -18.11 0.68
C PRO A 97 -10.13 -18.12 -0.46
N PHE A 98 -11.21 -17.34 -0.32
CA PHE A 98 -12.22 -17.21 -1.37
C PHE A 98 -11.68 -16.45 -2.59
N TYR A 99 -10.94 -15.35 -2.38
CA TYR A 99 -10.32 -14.60 -3.48
C TYR A 99 -9.26 -15.41 -4.23
N LEU A 100 -8.39 -16.11 -3.49
CA LEU A 100 -7.35 -16.95 -4.06
C LEU A 100 -7.92 -18.12 -4.87
N LYS A 101 -9.01 -18.75 -4.40
CA LYS A 101 -9.66 -19.87 -5.09
C LYS A 101 -10.29 -19.46 -6.43
N ASN A 102 -10.80 -18.23 -6.53
CA ASN A 102 -11.44 -17.70 -7.74
C ASN A 102 -10.47 -17.03 -8.72
N LYS A 103 -9.15 -17.03 -8.42
CA LYS A 103 -8.08 -16.39 -9.19
C LYS A 103 -8.44 -14.95 -9.59
N ILE A 104 -8.87 -14.17 -8.61
CA ILE A 104 -9.25 -12.78 -8.82
C ILE A 104 -8.09 -11.92 -8.35
N PHE A 105 -7.57 -11.08 -9.24
CA PHE A 105 -6.38 -10.28 -8.97
C PHE A 105 -6.72 -8.88 -8.49
N THR A 106 -7.90 -8.36 -8.86
CA THR A 106 -8.33 -7.00 -8.48
C THR A 106 -9.76 -6.98 -7.95
N ILE A 107 -10.04 -6.05 -7.02
CA ILE A 107 -11.40 -5.86 -6.48
C ILE A 107 -12.42 -5.54 -7.59
N PRO A 108 -12.12 -4.67 -8.58
CA PRO A 108 -13.05 -4.43 -9.70
C PRO A 108 -13.30 -5.66 -10.59
N GLU A 109 -12.33 -6.55 -10.74
CA GLU A 109 -12.51 -7.82 -11.48
C GLU A 109 -13.46 -8.78 -10.73
N TYR A 110 -13.45 -8.78 -9.39
CA TYR A 110 -14.48 -9.49 -8.61
C TYR A 110 -15.89 -8.96 -8.93
N LEU A 111 -16.03 -7.63 -8.97
CA LEU A 111 -17.31 -6.99 -9.26
C LEU A 111 -17.79 -7.25 -10.69
N GLU A 112 -16.87 -7.40 -11.65
CA GLU A 112 -17.20 -7.81 -13.02
C GLU A 112 -17.78 -9.23 -13.06
N LYS A 113 -17.11 -10.20 -12.43
CA LYS A 113 -17.56 -11.60 -12.40
C LYS A 113 -18.91 -11.79 -11.69
N ARG A 114 -19.26 -10.89 -10.76
CA ARG A 114 -20.51 -10.97 -9.99
C ARG A 114 -21.66 -10.15 -10.57
N TYR A 115 -21.40 -8.97 -11.12
CA TYR A 115 -22.45 -8.02 -11.51
C TYR A 115 -22.45 -7.75 -13.02
N SER A 116 -21.49 -6.96 -13.52
CA SER A 116 -21.36 -6.66 -14.96
C SER A 116 -20.15 -5.77 -15.24
N TYR A 117 -19.78 -5.63 -16.52
CA TYR A 117 -18.69 -4.76 -16.99
C TYR A 117 -18.90 -3.28 -16.58
N THR A 118 -20.14 -2.78 -16.59
CA THR A 118 -20.48 -1.41 -16.19
C THR A 118 -20.09 -1.12 -14.74
N VAL A 119 -20.26 -2.10 -13.84
CA VAL A 119 -19.92 -1.96 -12.42
C VAL A 119 -18.40 -1.94 -12.22
N ARG A 120 -17.65 -2.72 -13.02
CA ARG A 120 -16.18 -2.65 -13.05
C ARG A 120 -15.69 -1.27 -13.48
N ALA A 121 -16.22 -0.73 -14.58
CA ALA A 121 -15.83 0.59 -15.06
C ALA A 121 -16.08 1.67 -14.00
N TYR A 122 -17.25 1.65 -13.36
CA TYR A 122 -17.59 2.58 -12.29
C TYR A 122 -16.68 2.44 -11.06
N ALA A 123 -16.46 1.22 -10.58
CA ALA A 123 -15.61 0.95 -9.43
C ALA A 123 -14.14 1.30 -9.69
N SER A 124 -13.63 0.99 -10.89
CA SER A 124 -12.28 1.38 -11.30
C SER A 124 -12.12 2.89 -11.41
N SER A 125 -13.09 3.59 -12.02
CA SER A 125 -13.07 5.06 -12.08
C SER A 125 -13.06 5.68 -10.69
N ILE A 126 -13.92 5.21 -9.78
CA ILE A 126 -13.92 5.67 -8.38
C ILE A 126 -12.59 5.39 -7.69
N ALA A 127 -12.05 4.18 -7.83
CA ALA A 127 -10.78 3.82 -7.20
C ALA A 127 -9.63 4.72 -7.67
N ILE A 128 -9.55 5.00 -8.98
CA ILE A 128 -8.54 5.90 -9.55
C ILE A 128 -8.73 7.33 -9.03
N ILE A 129 -9.96 7.83 -9.03
CA ILE A 129 -10.27 9.19 -8.56
C ILE A 129 -9.93 9.34 -7.07
N LEU A 130 -10.34 8.37 -6.24
CA LEU A 130 -10.04 8.38 -4.81
C LEU A 130 -8.55 8.33 -4.54
N ASN A 131 -7.80 7.47 -5.24
CA ASN A 131 -6.36 7.38 -5.06
C ASN A 131 -5.61 8.65 -5.49
N ILE A 132 -6.14 9.43 -6.44
CA ILE A 132 -5.55 10.72 -6.84
C ILE A 132 -5.92 11.87 -5.90
N LEU A 133 -7.11 11.82 -5.28
CA LEU A 133 -7.63 12.91 -4.45
C LEU A 133 -7.27 12.76 -2.96
N VAL A 134 -7.13 11.53 -2.48
CA VAL A 134 -6.95 11.21 -1.06
C VAL A 134 -5.47 10.97 -0.71
N ASP A 135 -4.72 10.34 -1.62
CA ASP A 135 -3.27 10.15 -1.53
C ASP A 135 -2.52 11.20 -2.37
#